data_AF-A0A452YN29-F1
#
_entry.id   AF-A0A452YN29-F1
#
_cell.length_a   1.000
_cell.length_b   1.000
_cell.length_c   1.000
_cell.angle_alpha   90.00
_cell.angle_beta   90.00
_cell.angle_gamma   90.00
#
_symmetry.space_group_name_H-M   'P 1'
#
loop_
_entity.id
_entity.type
_entity.pdbx_description
1 polymer ?
#
loop_
_entity_poly.entity_id
_entity_poly.type
_entity_poly.pdbx_seq_one_letter_code
_entity_poly.pdbx_strand_id
1 'polypeptide(L)'
;MITILQRVVEECTTSLVAARIEAEERLNNQRLREEQDAAYRAALEADQARERQMREEQERIEREAAEAERKRIEDEEAQARAVQEAAEKEAALARRRQEKAMALGAEPEKGPDVTRVLIRFPTGERKERRFHSSATITSIYDYVDSLDCLKAEKYSLVSNFPRVTYGPEKNSQTLVEAGLHPQASLFIEIEQ
;
A
#
# COMPACT_ATOMS: atom_id res chain seq x y z
N MET A 1 -21.72 -69.11 85.86
CA MET A 1 -21.20 -69.20 84.48
C MET A 1 -21.59 -67.98 83.64
N ILE A 2 -22.87 -67.58 83.61
CA ILE A 2 -23.36 -66.42 82.81
C ILE A 2 -22.72 -65.08 83.21
N THR A 3 -22.51 -64.83 84.51
CA THR A 3 -21.94 -63.56 85.02
C THR A 3 -20.47 -63.34 84.67
N ILE A 4 -19.68 -64.41 84.55
CA ILE A 4 -18.27 -64.34 84.17
C ILE A 4 -18.14 -63.98 82.68
N LEU A 5 -19.00 -64.57 81.84
CA LEU A 5 -19.05 -64.25 80.41
C LEU A 5 -19.51 -62.81 80.16
N GLN A 6 -20.50 -62.31 80.91
CA GLN A 6 -20.93 -60.91 80.80
C GLN A 6 -19.81 -59.93 81.13
N ARG A 7 -19.05 -60.18 82.21
CA ARG A 7 -17.92 -59.33 82.58
C ARG A 7 -16.80 -59.32 81.54
N VAL A 8 -16.49 -60.47 80.95
CA VAL A 8 -15.49 -60.55 79.86
C VAL A 8 -15.97 -59.84 78.60
N VAL A 9 -17.26 -59.92 78.29
CA VAL A 9 -17.86 -59.18 77.17
C VAL A 9 -17.78 -57.66 77.43
N GLU A 10 -18.10 -57.19 78.64
CA GLU A 10 -18.01 -55.77 79.00
C GLU A 10 -16.56 -55.25 79.01
N GLU A 11 -15.59 -56.05 79.45
CA GLU A 11 -14.18 -55.67 79.39
C GLU A 11 -13.67 -55.63 77.93
N CYS A 12 -14.08 -56.59 77.08
CA CYS A 12 -13.72 -56.61 75.67
C CYS A 12 -14.42 -55.53 74.83
N THR A 13 -15.66 -55.13 75.16
CA THR A 13 -16.40 -54.12 74.37
C THR A 13 -15.72 -52.76 74.42
N THR A 14 -15.18 -52.35 75.57
CA THR A 14 -14.46 -51.07 75.69
C THR A 14 -13.20 -51.05 74.82
N SER A 15 -12.43 -52.13 74.79
CA SER A 15 -11.26 -52.26 73.92
C SER A 15 -11.64 -52.29 72.44
N LEU A 16 -12.75 -52.94 72.07
CA LEU A 16 -13.23 -52.97 70.69
C LEU A 16 -13.76 -51.61 70.23
N VAL A 17 -14.44 -50.86 71.11
CA VAL A 17 -14.90 -49.50 70.83
C VAL A 17 -13.70 -48.56 70.64
N ALA A 18 -12.68 -48.63 71.50
CA ALA A 18 -11.46 -47.84 71.35
C ALA A 18 -10.72 -48.17 70.03
N ALA A 19 -10.57 -49.46 69.72
CA ALA A 19 -9.93 -49.90 68.47
C ALA A 19 -10.71 -49.44 67.21
N ARG A 20 -12.04 -49.38 67.30
CA ARG A 20 -12.90 -48.85 66.23
C ARG A 20 -12.71 -47.35 66.04
N ILE A 21 -12.70 -46.57 67.13
CA ILE A 21 -12.50 -45.11 67.07
C ILE A 21 -11.13 -44.80 66.47
N GLU A 22 -10.06 -45.48 66.92
CA GLU A 22 -8.73 -45.30 66.33
C GLU A 22 -8.68 -45.68 64.84
N ALA A 23 -9.40 -46.72 64.42
CA ALA A 23 -9.48 -47.09 63.01
C ALA A 23 -10.20 -46.01 62.17
N GLU A 24 -11.29 -45.45 62.69
CA GLU A 24 -12.02 -44.35 62.05
C GLU A 24 -11.16 -43.06 61.99
N GLU A 25 -10.40 -42.74 63.05
CA GLU A 25 -9.46 -41.62 63.07
C GLU A 25 -8.32 -41.77 62.05
N ARG A 26 -7.75 -42.97 61.92
CA ARG A 26 -6.72 -43.25 60.89
C ARG A 26 -7.26 -43.06 59.48
N LEU A 27 -8.47 -43.54 59.22
CA LEU A 27 -9.12 -43.37 57.92
C LEU A 27 -9.44 -41.90 57.63
N ASN A 28 -9.93 -41.15 58.61
CA ASN A 28 -10.19 -39.71 58.46
C ASN A 28 -8.89 -38.93 58.22
N ASN A 29 -7.81 -39.25 58.93
CA ASN A 29 -6.51 -38.64 58.71
C ASN A 29 -5.93 -38.96 57.32
N GLN A 30 -6.14 -40.18 56.82
CA GLN A 30 -5.76 -40.56 55.46
C GLN A 30 -6.56 -39.76 54.42
N ARG A 31 -7.89 -39.72 54.55
CA ARG A 31 -8.77 -38.94 53.66
C ARG A 31 -8.41 -37.46 53.63
N LEU A 32 -8.16 -36.86 54.80
CA LEU A 32 -7.79 -35.45 54.89
C LEU A 32 -6.47 -35.15 54.17
N ARG A 33 -5.47 -36.05 54.27
CA ARG A 33 -4.22 -35.92 53.52
C ARG A 33 -4.44 -36.07 52.02
N GLU A 34 -5.24 -37.05 51.61
CA GLU A 34 -5.57 -37.25 50.19
C GLU A 34 -6.29 -36.03 49.60
N GLU A 35 -7.24 -35.43 50.34
CA GLU A 35 -7.94 -34.21 49.93
C GLU A 35 -6.98 -33.01 49.84
N GLN A 36 -6.08 -32.85 50.81
CA GLN A 36 -5.07 -31.77 50.79
C GLN A 36 -4.08 -31.95 49.64
N ASP A 37 -3.56 -33.16 49.42
CA ASP A 37 -2.65 -33.48 48.33
C ASP A 37 -3.33 -33.27 46.97
N ALA A 38 -4.61 -33.66 46.84
CA ALA A 38 -5.40 -33.43 45.63
C ALA A 38 -5.61 -31.94 45.37
N ALA A 39 -5.98 -31.16 46.41
CA ALA A 39 -6.15 -29.72 46.31
C ALA A 39 -4.84 -29.01 45.96
N TYR A 40 -3.72 -29.43 46.54
CA TYR A 40 -2.40 -28.87 46.25
C TYR A 40 -1.97 -29.14 44.80
N ARG A 41 -2.15 -30.36 44.30
CA ARG A 41 -1.86 -30.70 42.89
C ARG A 41 -2.74 -29.91 41.93
N ALA A 42 -4.04 -29.81 42.21
CA ALA A 42 -4.95 -29.03 41.38
C ALA A 42 -4.57 -27.54 41.35
N ALA A 43 -4.16 -26.96 42.48
CA ALA A 43 -3.68 -25.59 42.55
C ALA A 43 -2.39 -25.38 41.76
N LEU A 44 -1.43 -26.32 41.87
CA LEU A 44 -0.17 -26.28 41.13
C LEU A 44 -0.39 -26.37 39.62
N GLU A 45 -1.24 -27.29 39.17
CA GLU A 45 -1.58 -27.44 37.75
C GLU A 45 -2.29 -26.20 37.20
N ALA A 46 -3.20 -25.61 37.98
CA ALA A 46 -3.87 -24.38 37.60
C ALA A 46 -2.89 -23.21 37.48
N ASP A 47 -1.90 -23.12 38.36
CA ASP A 47 -0.88 -22.07 38.30
C ASP A 47 0.04 -22.24 37.08
N GLN A 48 0.51 -23.46 36.82
CA GLN A 48 1.29 -23.79 35.63
C GLN A 48 0.50 -23.58 34.33
N ALA A 49 -0.81 -23.83 34.33
CA ALA A 49 -1.67 -23.56 33.17
C ALA A 49 -1.81 -22.06 32.92
N ARG A 50 -2.05 -21.26 33.97
CA ARG A 50 -2.10 -19.79 33.85
C ARG A 50 -0.78 -19.22 33.36
N GLU A 51 0.35 -19.69 33.88
CA GLU A 51 1.67 -19.18 33.46
C GLU A 51 1.94 -19.51 31.98
N ARG A 52 1.61 -20.72 31.53
CA ARG A 52 1.70 -21.08 30.10
C ARG A 52 0.82 -20.21 29.22
N GLN A 53 -0.43 -19.98 29.61
CA GLN A 53 -1.34 -19.11 28.87
C GLN A 53 -0.81 -17.67 28.77
N MET A 54 -0.29 -17.12 29.86
CA MET A 54 0.29 -15.78 29.87
C MET A 54 1.52 -15.68 28.95
N ARG A 55 2.39 -16.70 28.93
CA ARG A 55 3.55 -16.74 28.03
C ARG A 55 3.13 -16.85 26.56
N GLU A 56 2.17 -17.72 26.25
CA GLU A 56 1.65 -17.87 24.89
C GLU A 56 0.97 -16.60 24.38
N GLU A 57 0.20 -15.92 25.24
CA GLU A 57 -0.42 -14.64 24.93
C GLU A 57 0.63 -13.56 24.66
N GLN A 58 1.64 -13.47 25.53
CA GLN A 58 2.73 -12.50 25.39
C GLN A 58 3.51 -12.74 24.09
N GLU A 59 3.85 -13.99 23.78
CA GLU A 59 4.50 -14.35 22.51
C GLU A 59 3.62 -14.00 21.31
N ARG A 60 2.30 -14.19 21.39
CA ARG A 60 1.39 -13.83 20.30
C ARG A 60 1.38 -12.32 20.07
N ILE A 61 1.27 -11.53 21.14
CA ILE A 61 1.30 -10.07 21.08
C ILE A 61 2.64 -9.58 20.50
N GLU A 62 3.76 -10.16 20.94
CA GLU A 62 5.08 -9.78 20.43
C GLU A 62 5.25 -10.12 18.95
N ARG A 63 4.75 -11.28 18.50
CA ARG A 63 4.78 -11.65 17.07
C ARG A 63 3.90 -10.72 16.23
N GLU A 64 2.69 -10.41 16.70
CA GLU A 64 1.77 -9.50 16.01
C GLU A 64 2.34 -8.08 15.93
N ALA A 65 2.93 -7.58 17.02
CA ALA A 65 3.60 -6.28 17.03
C ALA A 65 4.81 -6.24 16.08
N ALA A 66 5.63 -7.31 16.05
CA ALA A 66 6.76 -7.41 15.14
C ALA A 66 6.33 -7.49 13.67
N GLU A 67 5.24 -8.18 13.35
CA GLU A 67 4.69 -8.26 12.00
C GLU A 67 4.08 -6.92 11.56
N ALA A 68 3.35 -6.25 12.45
CA ALA A 68 2.78 -4.94 12.20
C ALA A 68 3.87 -3.90 11.93
N GLU A 69 4.96 -3.90 12.72
CA GLU A 69 6.07 -2.97 12.50
C GLU A 69 6.82 -3.26 11.19
N ARG A 70 7.03 -4.53 10.84
CA ARG A 70 7.62 -4.89 9.53
C ARG A 70 6.77 -4.40 8.37
N LYS A 71 5.44 -4.59 8.44
CA LYS A 71 4.51 -4.10 7.42
C LYS A 71 4.56 -2.59 7.29
N ARG A 72 4.61 -1.86 8.41
CA ARG A 72 4.73 -0.39 8.40
C ARG A 72 6.02 0.09 7.73
N ILE A 73 7.15 -0.55 8.03
CA ILE A 73 8.44 -0.22 7.41
C ILE A 73 8.39 -0.52 5.89
N GLU A 74 7.83 -1.66 5.49
CA GLU A 74 7.69 -2.01 4.07
C GLU A 74 6.77 -1.03 3.31
N ASP A 75 5.65 -0.66 3.92
CA ASP A 75 4.72 0.33 3.35
C ASP A 75 5.37 1.71 3.22
N GLU A 76 6.14 2.15 4.23
CA GLU A 76 6.86 3.42 4.21
C GLU A 76 7.97 3.42 3.15
N GLU A 77 8.72 2.33 3.02
CA GLU A 77 9.71 2.16 1.95
C GLU A 77 9.07 2.14 0.56
N ALA A 78 7.94 1.44 0.40
CA ALA A 78 7.22 1.39 -0.87
C ALA A 78 6.69 2.78 -1.27
N GLN A 79 6.16 3.53 -0.31
CA GLN A 79 5.72 4.92 -0.54
C GLN A 79 6.90 5.82 -0.88
N ALA A 80 8.02 5.72 -0.16
CA ALA A 80 9.22 6.50 -0.43
C ALA A 80 9.77 6.22 -1.85
N ARG A 81 9.81 4.95 -2.26
CA ARG A 81 10.22 4.56 -3.62
C ARG A 81 9.26 5.09 -4.68
N ALA A 82 7.95 5.00 -4.45
CA ALA A 82 6.94 5.52 -5.39
C ALA A 82 7.04 7.04 -5.57
N VAL A 83 7.29 7.79 -4.48
CA VAL A 83 7.51 9.24 -4.54
C VAL A 83 8.80 9.57 -5.29
N GLN A 84 9.89 8.84 -5.05
CA GLN A 84 11.15 9.04 -5.77
C GLN A 84 11.00 8.74 -7.26
N GLU A 85 10.34 7.64 -7.63
CA GLU A 85 10.11 7.27 -9.03
C GLU A 85 9.21 8.31 -9.74
N ALA A 86 8.17 8.80 -9.07
CA ALA A 86 7.33 9.87 -9.60
C ALA A 86 8.12 11.16 -9.81
N ALA A 87 8.95 11.56 -8.85
CA ALA A 87 9.81 12.74 -8.96
C ALA A 87 10.86 12.60 -10.08
N GLU A 88 11.45 11.43 -10.25
CA GLU A 88 12.41 11.16 -11.33
C GLU A 88 11.74 11.22 -12.71
N LYS A 89 10.55 10.61 -12.85
CA LYS A 89 9.76 10.69 -14.07
C LYS A 89 9.38 12.13 -14.41
N GLU A 90 8.96 12.91 -13.42
CA GLU A 90 8.62 14.32 -13.59
C GLU A 90 9.86 15.15 -13.99
N ALA A 91 11.00 14.92 -13.34
CA ALA A 91 12.26 15.58 -13.68
C ALA A 91 12.74 15.22 -15.10
N ALA A 92 12.63 13.95 -15.50
CA ALA A 92 12.97 13.50 -16.84
C ALA A 92 12.06 14.14 -17.89
N LEU A 93 10.75 14.22 -17.62
CA LEU A 93 9.80 14.90 -18.49
C LEU A 93 10.13 16.40 -18.60
N ALA A 94 10.43 17.06 -17.48
CA ALA A 94 10.83 18.46 -17.46
C ALA A 94 12.12 18.72 -18.25
N ARG A 95 13.13 17.85 -18.15
CA ARG A 95 14.36 17.94 -18.96
C ARG A 95 14.06 17.79 -20.45
N ARG A 96 13.29 16.77 -20.82
CA ARG A 96 12.88 16.55 -22.22
C ARG A 96 12.11 17.75 -22.79
N ARG A 97 11.26 18.39 -21.97
CA ARG A 97 10.55 19.62 -22.34
C ARG A 97 11.51 20.78 -22.57
N GLN A 98 12.49 20.97 -21.69
CA GLN A 98 13.51 22.01 -21.83
C GLN A 98 14.36 21.81 -23.09
N GLU A 99 14.80 20.58 -23.36
CA GLU A 99 15.56 20.25 -24.57
C GLU A 99 14.75 20.54 -25.84
N LYS A 100 13.47 20.14 -25.88
CA LYS A 100 12.56 20.47 -26.99
C LYS A 100 12.36 21.99 -27.13
N ALA A 101 12.17 22.71 -26.03
CA ALA A 101 12.03 24.16 -26.03
C ALA A 101 13.28 24.85 -26.59
N MET A 102 14.48 24.37 -26.23
CA MET A 102 15.74 24.87 -26.78
C MET A 102 15.92 24.53 -28.25
N ALA A 103 15.58 23.31 -28.67
CA ALA A 103 15.67 22.86 -30.06
C ALA A 103 14.78 23.69 -31.01
N LEU A 104 13.64 24.18 -30.53
CA LEU A 104 12.75 25.05 -31.29
C LEU A 104 13.31 26.46 -31.55
N GLY A 105 14.34 26.88 -30.80
CA GLY A 105 14.97 28.19 -30.96
C GLY A 105 14.06 29.38 -30.63
N ALA A 106 14.54 30.59 -30.94
CA ALA A 106 13.79 31.83 -30.77
C ALA A 106 12.69 31.99 -31.83
N GLU A 107 11.60 32.69 -31.49
CA GLU A 107 10.51 32.95 -32.43
C GLU A 107 11.00 33.89 -33.57
N PRO A 108 10.81 33.51 -34.85
CA PRO A 108 11.27 34.32 -35.97
C PRO A 108 10.49 35.63 -36.11
N GLU A 109 11.18 36.67 -36.57
CA GLU A 109 10.57 37.97 -36.86
C GLU A 109 9.54 37.87 -38.00
N LYS A 110 8.61 38.83 -38.06
CA LYS A 110 7.57 38.82 -39.08
C LYS A 110 8.20 39.00 -40.48
N GLY A 111 8.04 37.99 -41.34
CA GLY A 111 8.54 38.00 -42.71
C GLY A 111 7.66 37.19 -43.67
N PRO A 112 7.97 37.22 -44.97
CA PRO A 112 7.25 36.44 -45.98
C PRO A 112 7.44 34.92 -45.79
N ASP A 113 8.58 34.50 -45.24
CA ASP A 113 8.91 33.08 -45.00
C ASP A 113 8.52 32.59 -43.61
N VAL A 114 7.53 33.25 -42.98
CA VAL A 114 7.12 32.96 -41.61
C VAL A 114 5.63 32.65 -41.56
N THR A 115 5.31 31.55 -40.89
CA THR A 115 3.96 31.04 -40.68
C THR A 115 3.53 31.28 -39.24
N ARG A 116 2.37 31.91 -39.04
CA ARG A 116 1.75 32.08 -37.72
C ARG A 116 0.86 30.89 -37.42
N VAL A 117 1.19 30.10 -36.39
CA VAL A 117 0.42 28.92 -36.00
C VAL A 117 -0.28 29.18 -34.67
N LEU A 118 -1.60 29.06 -34.67
CA LEU A 118 -2.46 29.10 -33.49
C LEU A 118 -2.89 27.67 -33.15
N ILE A 119 -2.53 27.20 -31.96
CA ILE A 119 -2.89 25.88 -31.44
C ILE A 119 -3.96 26.05 -30.37
N ARG A 120 -5.07 25.32 -30.52
CA ARG A 120 -6.19 25.29 -29.60
C ARG A 120 -6.16 23.98 -28.84
N PHE A 121 -6.02 24.07 -27.52
CA PHE A 121 -5.98 22.93 -26.62
C PHE A 121 -7.40 22.49 -26.24
N PRO A 122 -7.61 21.20 -25.94
CA PRO A 122 -8.89 20.69 -25.44
C PRO A 122 -9.26 21.30 -24.08
N THR A 123 -8.29 21.82 -23.33
CA THR A 123 -8.49 22.59 -22.09
C THR A 123 -9.13 23.96 -22.33
N GLY A 124 -9.28 24.41 -23.58
CA GLY A 124 -9.77 25.73 -23.96
C GLY A 124 -8.67 26.79 -24.12
N GLU A 125 -7.44 26.49 -23.69
CA GLU A 125 -6.29 27.37 -23.89
C GLU A 125 -5.93 27.51 -25.37
N ARG A 126 -5.36 28.67 -25.71
CA ARG A 126 -4.86 28.96 -27.06
C ARG A 126 -3.43 29.41 -26.94
N LYS A 127 -2.52 28.76 -27.67
CA LYS A 127 -1.12 29.15 -27.75
C LYS A 127 -0.79 29.49 -29.19
N GLU A 128 -0.08 30.58 -29.37
CA GLU A 128 0.33 31.06 -30.67
C GLU A 128 1.84 31.09 -30.72
N ARG A 129 2.41 30.70 -31.87
CA ARG A 129 3.84 30.82 -32.15
C ARG A 129 4.08 30.93 -33.64
N ARG A 130 5.08 31.70 -34.03
CA ARG A 130 5.58 31.76 -35.41
C ARG A 130 6.65 30.70 -35.67
N PHE A 131 6.63 30.16 -36.87
CA PHE A 131 7.59 29.18 -37.37
C PHE A 131 8.05 29.59 -38.76
N HIS A 132 9.26 29.18 -39.17
CA HIS A 132 9.66 29.32 -40.56
C HIS A 132 8.76 28.48 -41.48
N SER A 133 8.51 28.95 -42.70
CA SER A 133 7.70 28.26 -43.70
C SER A 133 8.26 26.87 -44.07
N SER A 134 9.58 26.72 -44.01
CA SER A 134 10.32 25.47 -44.20
C SER A 134 10.33 24.53 -42.99
N ALA A 135 9.81 24.96 -41.83
CA ALA A 135 9.73 24.10 -40.65
C ALA A 135 8.80 22.90 -40.91
N THR A 136 9.05 21.79 -40.23
CA THR A 136 8.25 20.58 -40.35
C THR A 136 7.09 20.56 -39.36
N ILE A 137 6.09 19.72 -39.62
CA ILE A 137 4.99 19.48 -38.68
C ILE A 137 5.53 18.95 -37.34
N THR A 138 6.62 18.17 -37.34
CA THR A 138 7.33 17.74 -36.12
C THR A 138 7.69 18.93 -35.22
N SER A 139 8.09 20.08 -35.78
CA SER A 139 8.41 21.27 -34.98
C SER A 139 7.18 21.82 -34.23
N ILE A 140 5.98 21.67 -34.79
CA ILE A 140 4.74 22.04 -34.09
C ILE A 140 4.46 21.06 -32.95
N TYR A 141 4.66 19.76 -33.19
CA TYR A 141 4.56 18.74 -32.15
C TYR A 141 5.55 18.98 -31.01
N ASP A 142 6.82 19.26 -31.32
CA ASP A 142 7.83 19.58 -30.32
C ASP A 142 7.47 20.82 -29.50
N TYR A 143 6.85 21.82 -30.14
CA TYR A 143 6.33 22.99 -29.41
C TYR A 143 5.20 22.63 -28.46
N VAL A 144 4.22 21.84 -28.92
CA VAL A 144 3.13 21.37 -28.05
C VAL A 144 3.68 20.52 -26.89
N ASP A 145 4.64 19.65 -27.15
CA ASP A 145 5.28 18.81 -26.14
C ASP A 145 6.12 19.62 -25.14
N SER A 146 6.71 20.75 -25.58
CA SER A 146 7.42 21.66 -24.69
C SER A 146 6.48 22.41 -23.74
N LEU A 147 5.19 22.51 -24.08
CA LEU A 147 4.17 23.14 -23.26
C LEU A 147 3.62 22.14 -22.24
N ASP A 148 3.55 22.54 -20.98
CA ASP A 148 2.94 21.73 -19.89
C ASP A 148 1.40 21.72 -19.94
N CYS A 149 0.81 22.08 -21.08
CA CYS A 149 -0.63 22.22 -21.25
C CYS A 149 -1.33 20.89 -21.53
N LEU A 150 -0.58 19.84 -21.91
CA LEU A 150 -1.11 18.54 -22.28
C LEU A 150 -0.54 17.43 -21.38
N LYS A 151 -1.44 16.69 -20.71
CA LYS A 151 -1.10 15.50 -19.90
C LYS A 151 -1.35 14.18 -20.65
N ALA A 152 -1.82 14.25 -21.89
CA ALA A 152 -2.17 13.07 -22.68
C ALA A 152 -0.93 12.45 -23.33
N GLU A 153 -0.83 11.11 -23.29
CA GLU A 153 0.27 10.37 -23.92
C GLU A 153 0.17 10.36 -25.46
N LYS A 154 -1.05 10.48 -26.02
CA LYS A 154 -1.30 10.45 -27.46
C LYS A 154 -2.29 11.53 -27.87
N TYR A 155 -1.90 12.32 -28.87
CA TYR A 155 -2.73 13.35 -29.46
C TYR A 155 -2.39 13.55 -30.93
N SER A 156 -3.37 14.04 -31.67
CA SER A 156 -3.25 14.38 -33.09
C SER A 156 -3.59 15.85 -33.32
N LEU A 157 -2.80 16.53 -34.17
CA LEU A 157 -3.07 17.90 -34.61
C LEU A 157 -4.04 17.89 -35.80
N VAL A 158 -5.12 18.67 -35.71
CA VAL A 158 -6.19 18.72 -36.72
C VAL A 158 -6.41 20.16 -37.19
N SER A 159 -6.36 20.40 -38.50
CA SER A 159 -6.83 21.67 -39.09
C SER A 159 -8.35 21.65 -39.24
N ASN A 160 -9.00 22.82 -39.25
CA ASN A 160 -10.47 22.90 -39.40
C ASN A 160 -10.94 23.02 -40.86
N PHE A 161 -10.21 23.74 -41.72
CA PHE A 161 -10.63 23.95 -43.10
C PHE A 161 -9.45 24.04 -44.08
N PRO A 162 -9.28 23.07 -44.98
CA PRO A 162 -9.92 21.75 -44.97
C PRO A 162 -9.62 20.98 -43.68
N ARG A 163 -10.53 20.10 -43.23
CA ARG A 163 -10.28 19.28 -42.04
C ARG A 163 -9.24 18.21 -42.35
N VAL A 164 -8.04 18.36 -41.81
CA VAL A 164 -6.92 17.43 -42.04
C VAL A 164 -6.31 17.05 -40.70
N THR A 165 -6.20 15.75 -40.46
CA THR A 165 -5.44 15.20 -39.33
C THR A 165 -3.99 15.01 -39.75
N TYR A 166 -3.08 15.54 -38.95
CA TYR A 166 -1.64 15.46 -39.15
C TYR A 166 -1.04 14.40 -38.24
N GLY A 167 -1.26 13.13 -38.55
CA GLY A 167 -0.65 12.01 -37.82
C GLY A 167 0.84 11.80 -38.17
N PRO A 168 1.45 10.71 -37.65
CA PRO A 168 2.87 10.40 -37.83
C PRO A 168 3.35 10.40 -39.29
N GLU A 169 2.48 9.99 -40.21
CA GLU A 169 2.71 9.95 -41.67
C GLU A 169 3.06 11.32 -42.27
N LYS A 170 2.58 12.42 -41.68
CA LYS A 170 2.75 13.79 -42.20
C LYS A 170 3.78 14.60 -41.43
N ASN A 171 4.41 14.03 -40.40
CA ASN A 171 5.35 14.76 -39.53
C ASN A 171 6.54 15.37 -40.29
N SER A 172 7.00 14.69 -41.34
CA SER A 172 8.12 15.14 -42.16
C SER A 172 7.76 16.23 -43.18
N GLN A 173 6.47 16.53 -43.38
CA GLN A 173 6.04 17.57 -44.32
C GLN A 173 6.37 18.96 -43.79
N THR A 174 6.73 19.88 -44.68
CA THR A 174 6.93 21.28 -44.31
C THR A 174 5.60 22.01 -44.13
N LEU A 175 5.60 23.15 -43.43
CA LEU A 175 4.38 23.96 -43.27
C LEU A 175 3.81 24.46 -44.60
N VAL A 176 4.66 24.69 -45.60
CA VAL A 176 4.24 25.06 -46.95
C VAL A 176 3.58 23.88 -47.66
N GLU A 177 4.20 22.70 -47.64
CA GLU A 177 3.64 21.48 -48.24
C GLU A 177 2.32 21.06 -47.60
N ALA A 178 2.20 21.28 -46.29
CA ALA A 178 0.99 20.99 -45.51
C ALA A 178 -0.14 22.01 -45.73
N GLY A 179 0.10 23.09 -46.49
CA GLY A 179 -0.85 24.17 -46.74
C GLY A 179 -1.15 25.04 -45.51
N LEU A 180 -0.22 25.09 -44.55
CA LEU A 180 -0.36 25.82 -43.27
C LEU A 180 0.20 27.25 -43.33
N HIS A 181 0.95 27.60 -44.37
CA HIS A 181 1.45 28.95 -44.61
C HIS A 181 0.40 29.84 -45.31
N PRO A 182 0.25 31.15 -44.95
CA PRO A 182 1.00 31.93 -43.95
C PRO A 182 0.40 31.91 -42.54
N GLN A 183 -0.82 31.41 -42.38
CA GLN A 183 -1.49 31.32 -41.09
C GLN A 183 -2.22 29.99 -40.94
N ALA A 184 -2.06 29.35 -39.80
CA ALA A 184 -2.69 28.09 -39.47
C ALA A 184 -3.42 28.15 -38.14
N SER A 185 -4.60 27.54 -38.07
CA SER A 185 -5.30 27.24 -36.81
C SER A 185 -5.44 25.73 -36.67
N LEU A 186 -4.73 25.18 -35.70
CA LEU A 186 -4.73 23.76 -35.38
C LEU A 186 -5.46 23.51 -34.06
N PHE A 187 -6.08 22.34 -33.96
CA PHE A 187 -6.78 21.86 -32.78
C PHE A 187 -6.11 20.56 -32.33
N ILE A 188 -6.00 20.37 -31.02
CA ILE A 188 -5.49 19.13 -30.46
C ILE A 188 -6.67 18.20 -30.18
N GLU A 189 -6.67 17.03 -30.82
CA GLU A 189 -7.60 15.94 -30.58
C GLU A 189 -6.88 14.84 -29.78
N ILE A 190 -7.39 14.50 -28.61
CA ILE A 190 -6.82 13.44 -27.77
C ILE A 190 -7.38 12.10 -28.27
N GLU A 191 -6.51 11.15 -28.58
CA GLU A 191 -6.92 9.78 -28.90
C GLU A 191 -7.36 9.08 -27.61
N GLN A 192 -8.60 8.58 -27.58
CA GLN A 192 -9.17 7.84 -26.45
C GLN A 192 -8.70 6.39 -26.43
#